data_AF-A0A6L5G7H8-F1
#
_entry.id   AF-A0A6L5G7H8-F1
#
_cell.length_a   1.000
_cell.length_b   1.000
_cell.length_c   1.000
_cell.angle_alpha   90.00
_cell.angle_beta   90.00
_cell.angle_gamma   90.00
#
_symmetry.space_group_name_H-M   'P 1'
#
loop_
_entity.id
_entity.type
_entity.pdbx_description
1 polymer ?
#
loop_
_entity_poly.entity_id
_entity_poly.type
_entity_poly.pdbx_seq_one_letter_code
_entity_poly.pdbx_strand_id
1 'polypeptide(L)'
;MGWNSWDCFGGSVTEDQVIANAEFMAAELKPYGWDTIVVDIQWYEPNPGAHGYNPVADPVLDAWGRQLPAPNRFPSASDGSFKALADRVHALGLRFGVHMMRGIPKKAVELDLPVLGADTTASRIADRGNACTWNPDNFGIDHAAPGAQAYYDSQVAQFADWGVDFVKLDDVLHPPTQSADIAAYSRAIDRCGRPIVLSLSPGKALSFAHLDELRRHSEMWRISDDLWDDWSALLEMFQRAARWAPHQVPGAWGDADMLPLGRIGISAHVGEDRLSRLTLEEQRTMLTLWCMMRSPLMFGGHLPDTPADTLELLRNPEVLALLSSRSSREIVRDHSLVVWTADLGDAQACAVFWLGDEPADLDVHLADLGEARPDRVRDLWSGTDIQVEDARVRLRVPAHGTRLFRLG
;
A
#
# COMPACT_ATOMS: atom_id res chain seq x y z
N MET A 1 5.93 1.05 6.89
CA MET A 1 4.71 1.90 6.96
C MET A 1 5.05 3.21 6.27
N GLY A 2 4.11 3.89 5.65
CA GLY A 2 4.45 5.06 4.84
C GLY A 2 3.26 5.89 4.39
N TRP A 3 3.49 6.69 3.36
CA TRP A 3 2.56 7.58 2.70
C TRP A 3 2.65 7.36 1.19
N ASN A 4 1.51 7.46 0.51
CA ASN A 4 1.43 7.35 -0.94
C ASN A 4 0.54 8.48 -1.48
N SER A 5 0.94 9.08 -2.60
CA SER A 5 0.28 10.25 -3.16
C SER A 5 -1.06 10.01 -3.88
N TRP A 6 -1.47 8.75 -4.09
CA TRP A 6 -2.60 8.42 -4.97
C TRP A 6 -3.95 8.98 -4.47
N ASP A 7 -4.34 8.70 -3.22
CA ASP A 7 -5.69 9.07 -2.77
C ASP A 7 -5.89 10.58 -2.68
N CYS A 8 -4.83 11.35 -2.40
CA CYS A 8 -4.87 12.80 -2.34
C CYS A 8 -4.65 13.47 -3.71
N PHE A 9 -3.70 13.02 -4.52
CA PHE A 9 -3.23 13.73 -5.72
C PHE A 9 -3.29 12.93 -7.01
N GLY A 10 -3.80 11.70 -7.00
CA GLY A 10 -3.85 10.83 -8.17
C GLY A 10 -2.49 10.73 -8.86
N GLY A 11 -2.49 10.85 -10.19
CA GLY A 11 -1.26 10.90 -10.99
C GLY A 11 -0.56 12.26 -11.04
N SER A 12 -1.03 13.26 -10.28
CA SER A 12 -0.70 14.68 -10.48
C SER A 12 0.18 15.34 -9.40
N VAL A 13 0.64 14.56 -8.41
CA VAL A 13 1.46 15.08 -7.30
C VAL A 13 2.68 15.89 -7.78
N THR A 14 3.03 16.93 -7.02
CA THR A 14 4.20 17.79 -7.24
C THR A 14 5.29 17.58 -6.18
N GLU A 15 6.52 18.02 -6.48
CA GLU A 15 7.64 17.92 -5.52
C GLU A 15 7.35 18.58 -4.18
N ASP A 16 6.77 19.79 -4.18
CA ASP A 16 6.46 20.51 -2.95
C ASP A 16 5.45 19.75 -2.08
N GLN A 17 4.46 19.10 -2.70
CA GLN A 17 3.50 18.26 -1.99
C GLN A 17 4.17 17.02 -1.40
N VAL A 18 5.06 16.36 -2.15
CA VAL A 18 5.85 15.21 -1.63
C VAL A 18 6.68 15.63 -0.42
N ILE A 19 7.38 16.76 -0.52
CA ILE A 19 8.22 17.28 0.57
C ILE A 19 7.39 17.65 1.80
N ALA A 20 6.24 18.31 1.62
CA ALA A 20 5.37 18.67 2.74
C ALA A 20 4.91 17.43 3.53
N ASN A 21 4.56 16.35 2.84
CA ASN A 21 4.19 15.08 3.49
C ASN A 21 5.40 14.39 4.13
N ALA A 22 6.58 14.46 3.51
CA ALA A 22 7.83 13.92 4.06
C ALA A 22 8.25 14.65 5.35
N GLU A 23 8.27 15.99 5.35
CA GLU A 23 8.60 16.79 6.52
C GLU A 23 7.62 16.54 7.67
N PHE A 24 6.32 16.46 7.36
CA PHE A 24 5.30 16.11 8.34
C PHE A 24 5.53 14.71 8.92
N MET A 25 5.72 13.70 8.08
CA MET A 25 5.97 12.33 8.53
C MET A 25 7.20 12.26 9.43
N ALA A 26 8.30 12.91 9.03
CA ALA A 26 9.54 12.94 9.79
C ALA A 26 9.37 13.54 11.19
N ALA A 27 8.58 14.61 11.32
CA ALA A 27 8.30 15.28 12.59
C ALA A 27 7.33 14.49 13.47
N GLU A 28 6.25 13.98 12.89
CA GLU A 28 5.06 13.58 13.66
C GLU A 28 4.82 12.08 13.73
N LEU A 29 5.26 11.32 12.72
CA LEU A 29 4.90 9.90 12.56
C LEU A 29 6.11 8.95 12.58
N LYS A 30 7.30 9.42 12.21
CA LYS A 30 8.53 8.64 12.22
C LYS A 30 8.84 7.99 13.58
N PRO A 31 8.62 8.62 14.75
CA PRO A 31 8.79 7.97 16.05
C PRO A 31 7.96 6.70 16.24
N TYR A 32 6.90 6.52 15.45
CA TYR A 32 5.99 5.38 15.48
C TYR A 32 6.23 4.37 14.34
N GLY A 33 7.30 4.54 13.55
CA GLY A 33 7.69 3.60 12.49
C GLY A 33 7.20 3.92 11.08
N TRP A 34 6.56 5.07 10.87
CA TRP A 34 6.21 5.56 9.53
C TRP A 34 7.44 6.18 8.87
N ASP A 35 7.96 5.56 7.81
CA ASP A 35 9.27 5.91 7.27
C ASP A 35 9.35 5.97 5.75
N THR A 36 8.29 5.68 5.01
CA THR A 36 8.35 5.55 3.54
C THR A 36 7.46 6.58 2.85
N ILE A 37 8.02 7.34 1.89
CA ILE A 37 7.32 8.32 1.06
C ILE A 37 7.27 7.80 -0.38
N VAL A 38 6.08 7.53 -0.92
CA VAL A 38 5.90 6.96 -2.25
C VAL A 38 5.22 7.97 -3.20
N VAL A 39 5.90 8.29 -4.30
CA VAL A 39 5.33 9.03 -5.43
C VAL A 39 4.60 8.04 -6.32
N ASP A 40 3.27 8.14 -6.39
CA ASP A 40 2.45 7.21 -7.17
C ASP A 40 2.48 7.53 -8.69
N ILE A 41 1.60 6.89 -9.46
CA ILE A 41 1.67 6.74 -10.90
C ILE A 41 1.84 8.05 -11.68
N GLN A 42 2.37 7.94 -12.91
CA GLN A 42 2.45 9.02 -13.89
C GLN A 42 3.30 10.22 -13.46
N TRP A 43 4.25 10.05 -12.52
CA TRP A 43 5.25 11.08 -12.24
C TRP A 43 6.07 11.49 -13.48
N TYR A 44 6.08 10.63 -14.51
CA TYR A 44 6.69 10.87 -15.81
C TYR A 44 5.81 11.59 -16.83
N GLU A 45 4.52 11.77 -16.56
CA GLU A 45 3.59 12.49 -17.42
C GLU A 45 3.57 13.97 -17.01
N PRO A 46 3.96 14.91 -17.89
CA PRO A 46 3.98 16.33 -17.53
C PRO A 46 2.60 16.90 -17.24
N ASN A 47 1.56 16.41 -17.94
CA ASN A 47 0.20 16.93 -17.85
C ASN A 47 -0.77 15.77 -17.60
N PRO A 48 -0.70 15.08 -16.45
CA PRO A 48 -1.60 13.98 -16.14
C PRO A 48 -3.03 14.52 -16.05
N GLY A 49 -4.01 13.71 -16.43
CA GLY A 49 -5.40 14.13 -16.34
C GLY A 49 -5.85 14.27 -14.88
N ALA A 50 -6.69 15.28 -14.61
CA ALA A 50 -7.08 15.64 -13.24
C ALA A 50 -7.97 14.58 -12.54
N HIS A 51 -8.82 13.88 -13.31
CA HIS A 51 -9.77 12.88 -12.80
C HIS A 51 -9.67 11.55 -13.56
N GLY A 52 -8.48 11.23 -14.06
CA GLY A 52 -8.19 10.00 -14.81
C GLY A 52 -7.11 10.20 -15.86
N TYR A 53 -6.78 9.12 -16.55
CA TYR A 53 -5.68 9.14 -17.52
C TYR A 53 -6.09 9.81 -18.83
N ASN A 54 -5.18 10.61 -19.40
CA ASN A 54 -5.34 11.09 -20.76
C ASN A 54 -5.39 9.89 -21.72
N PRO A 55 -6.26 9.87 -22.75
CA PRO A 55 -6.36 8.74 -23.68
C PRO A 55 -5.05 8.42 -24.42
N VAL A 56 -4.18 9.42 -24.55
CA VAL A 56 -2.84 9.31 -25.13
C VAL A 56 -1.86 9.84 -24.11
N ALA A 57 -0.90 9.01 -23.73
CA ALA A 57 0.20 9.39 -22.85
C ALA A 57 1.34 10.04 -23.65
N ASP A 58 2.01 11.01 -23.05
CA ASP A 58 3.21 11.64 -23.59
C ASP A 58 4.29 11.73 -22.49
N PRO A 59 4.79 10.58 -22.02
CA PRO A 59 5.72 10.53 -20.92
C PRO A 59 7.06 11.17 -21.30
N VAL A 60 7.73 11.81 -20.34
CA VAL A 60 9.13 12.19 -20.48
C VAL A 60 9.97 10.92 -20.50
N LEU A 61 10.73 10.72 -21.58
CA LEU A 61 11.60 9.55 -21.76
C LEU A 61 13.06 9.98 -21.92
N ASP A 62 13.97 9.13 -21.48
CA ASP A 62 15.38 9.22 -21.87
C ASP A 62 15.63 8.61 -23.26
N ALA A 63 16.89 8.66 -23.70
CA ALA A 63 17.30 8.13 -25.00
C ALA A 63 17.16 6.60 -25.13
N TRP A 64 16.86 5.89 -24.03
CA TRP A 64 16.72 4.43 -23.95
C TRP A 64 15.26 4.01 -23.72
N GLY A 65 14.31 4.95 -23.80
CA GLY A 65 12.89 4.69 -23.60
C GLY A 65 12.51 4.41 -22.14
N ARG A 66 13.31 4.84 -21.17
CA ARG A 66 12.97 4.80 -19.74
C ARG A 66 12.29 6.10 -19.32
N GLN A 67 11.26 5.99 -18.50
CA GLN A 67 10.51 7.12 -17.98
C GLN A 67 11.38 8.01 -17.06
N LEU A 68 11.28 9.32 -17.23
CA LEU A 68 11.95 10.33 -16.42
C LEU A 68 10.93 11.21 -15.68
N PRO A 69 11.24 11.73 -14.48
CA PRO A 69 10.38 12.67 -13.77
C PRO A 69 10.07 13.90 -14.61
N ALA A 70 8.80 14.31 -14.63
CA ALA A 70 8.36 15.48 -15.37
C ALA A 70 8.87 16.77 -14.70
N PRO A 71 9.79 17.54 -15.31
CA PRO A 71 10.46 18.65 -14.62
C PRO A 71 9.56 19.82 -14.23
N ASN A 72 8.39 19.96 -14.88
CA ASN A 72 7.39 20.97 -14.52
C ASN A 72 6.71 20.66 -13.17
N ARG A 73 6.65 19.39 -12.77
CA ARG A 73 6.10 18.93 -11.48
C ARG A 73 7.18 18.63 -10.46
N PHE A 74 8.37 18.27 -10.92
CA PHE A 74 9.54 17.96 -10.11
C PHE A 74 10.74 18.83 -10.54
N PRO A 75 10.79 20.11 -10.14
CA PRO A 75 11.83 21.03 -10.59
C PRO A 75 13.26 20.60 -10.23
N SER A 76 13.44 19.85 -9.12
CA SER A 76 14.75 19.32 -8.76
C SER A 76 15.28 18.26 -9.74
N ALA A 77 14.39 17.68 -10.55
CA ALA A 77 14.71 16.67 -11.55
C ALA A 77 15.06 17.26 -12.93
N SER A 78 15.57 18.50 -12.96
CA SER A 78 16.03 19.16 -14.20
C SER A 78 17.14 18.41 -14.94
N ASP A 79 17.84 17.50 -14.26
CA ASP A 79 18.83 16.58 -14.81
C ASP A 79 18.24 15.22 -15.26
N GLY A 80 16.92 15.06 -15.18
CA GLY A 80 16.23 13.82 -15.49
C GLY A 80 16.30 12.77 -14.37
N SER A 81 16.46 13.17 -13.11
CA SER A 81 16.61 12.24 -12.00
C SER A 81 15.77 12.60 -10.77
N PHE A 82 15.25 11.59 -10.07
CA PHE A 82 14.70 11.78 -8.73
C PHE A 82 15.75 11.87 -7.62
N LYS A 83 17.06 11.79 -7.93
CA LYS A 83 18.11 11.73 -6.93
C LYS A 83 18.04 12.90 -5.93
N ALA A 84 17.83 14.12 -6.41
CA ALA A 84 17.74 15.29 -5.53
C ALA A 84 16.55 15.19 -4.56
N LEU A 85 15.38 14.73 -5.02
CA LEU A 85 14.21 14.51 -4.18
C LEU A 85 14.44 13.36 -3.20
N ALA A 86 14.99 12.24 -3.66
CA ALA A 86 15.32 11.10 -2.80
C ALA A 86 16.33 11.48 -1.71
N ASP A 87 17.40 12.21 -2.05
CA ASP A 87 18.40 12.71 -1.09
C ASP A 87 17.74 13.61 -0.03
N ARG A 88 16.78 14.46 -0.41
CA ARG A 88 16.01 15.28 0.55
C ARG A 88 15.17 14.43 1.49
N VAL A 89 14.47 13.42 0.98
CA VAL A 89 13.68 12.47 1.79
C VAL A 89 14.60 11.66 2.72
N HIS A 90 15.74 11.19 2.24
CA HIS A 90 16.75 10.49 3.05
C HIS A 90 17.38 11.38 4.12
N ALA A 91 17.56 12.68 3.86
CA ALA A 91 18.07 13.63 4.85
C ALA A 91 17.11 13.82 6.04
N LEU A 92 15.81 13.57 5.85
CA LEU A 92 14.81 13.48 6.92
C LEU A 92 14.86 12.11 7.64
N GLY A 93 15.73 11.21 7.19
CA GLY A 93 15.86 9.82 7.61
C GLY A 93 14.61 8.99 7.29
N LEU A 94 13.95 9.31 6.18
CA LEU A 94 12.87 8.53 5.58
C LEU A 94 13.42 7.76 4.38
N ARG A 95 12.59 6.91 3.78
CA ARG A 95 12.81 6.10 2.59
C ARG A 95 11.98 6.66 1.44
N PHE A 96 12.51 6.57 0.22
CA PHE A 96 11.86 7.11 -0.97
C PHE A 96 11.36 5.99 -1.87
N GLY A 97 10.14 6.12 -2.39
CA GLY A 97 9.53 5.14 -3.27
C GLY A 97 8.87 5.75 -4.50
N VAL A 98 8.75 4.94 -5.54
CA VAL A 98 8.08 5.32 -6.79
C VAL A 98 7.11 4.23 -7.24
N HIS A 99 6.06 4.62 -7.94
CA HIS A 99 5.20 3.72 -8.69
C HIS A 99 5.76 3.48 -10.09
N MET A 100 5.53 2.30 -10.65
CA MET A 100 5.73 2.00 -12.06
C MET A 100 4.60 1.17 -12.65
N MET A 101 4.21 1.53 -13.87
CA MET A 101 3.41 0.65 -14.73
C MET A 101 4.28 -0.48 -15.29
N ARG A 102 3.77 -1.71 -15.29
CA ARG A 102 4.35 -2.84 -16.01
C ARG A 102 4.63 -2.50 -17.48
N GLY A 103 5.69 -3.09 -18.01
CA GLY A 103 5.97 -3.11 -19.43
C GLY A 103 6.81 -1.94 -19.93
N ILE A 104 6.57 -1.52 -21.16
CA ILE A 104 7.38 -0.54 -21.90
C ILE A 104 6.49 0.57 -22.49
N PRO A 105 6.89 1.86 -22.45
CA PRO A 105 6.11 2.94 -23.01
C PRO A 105 5.72 2.73 -24.46
N LYS A 106 4.44 2.93 -24.78
CA LYS A 106 3.98 2.93 -26.18
C LYS A 106 4.73 3.98 -27.01
N LYS A 107 5.09 5.10 -26.38
CA LYS A 107 5.90 6.16 -27.02
C LYS A 107 7.32 5.70 -27.37
N ALA A 108 7.98 4.93 -26.49
CA ALA A 108 9.29 4.36 -26.79
C ALA A 108 9.22 3.37 -27.96
N VAL A 109 8.13 2.60 -28.03
CA VAL A 109 7.87 1.65 -29.13
C VAL A 109 7.59 2.36 -30.46
N GLU A 110 6.83 3.46 -30.44
CA GLU A 110 6.54 4.28 -31.62
C GLU A 110 7.84 4.88 -32.20
N LEU A 111 8.69 5.41 -31.33
CA LEU A 111 9.98 6.01 -31.69
C LEU A 111 11.09 4.97 -31.95
N ASP A 112 10.79 3.70 -31.71
CA ASP A 112 11.72 2.56 -31.78
C ASP A 112 13.05 2.79 -31.04
N LEU A 113 12.96 3.34 -29.82
CA LEU A 113 14.14 3.69 -29.02
C LEU A 113 14.98 2.44 -28.67
N PRO A 114 16.31 2.56 -28.59
CA PRO A 114 17.19 1.45 -28.23
C PRO A 114 17.00 1.00 -26.78
N VAL A 115 17.23 -0.28 -26.50
CA VAL A 115 17.25 -0.81 -25.13
C VAL A 115 18.67 -0.75 -24.57
N LEU A 116 18.87 -0.03 -23.46
CA LEU A 116 20.19 0.06 -22.83
C LEU A 116 20.69 -1.33 -22.42
N GLY A 117 21.92 -1.66 -22.81
CA GLY A 117 22.55 -2.94 -22.46
C GLY A 117 22.18 -4.12 -23.37
N ALA A 118 21.44 -3.89 -24.47
CA ALA A 118 21.11 -4.91 -25.45
C ALA A 118 21.16 -4.38 -26.90
N ASP A 119 21.47 -5.25 -27.85
CA ASP A 119 21.40 -4.94 -29.29
C ASP A 119 19.97 -5.18 -29.81
N THR A 120 19.02 -4.41 -29.28
CA THR A 120 17.60 -4.49 -29.62
C THR A 120 16.92 -3.12 -29.42
N THR A 121 15.66 -3.03 -29.79
CA THR A 121 14.86 -1.81 -29.68
C THR A 121 13.54 -2.08 -28.96
N ALA A 122 12.91 -1.02 -28.48
CA ALA A 122 11.62 -1.07 -27.79
C ALA A 122 10.56 -1.82 -28.61
N SER A 123 10.50 -1.60 -29.93
CA SER A 123 9.48 -2.23 -30.78
C SER A 123 9.64 -3.75 -30.92
N ARG A 124 10.86 -4.26 -30.74
CA ARG A 124 11.22 -5.69 -30.85
C ARG A 124 10.95 -6.49 -29.58
N ILE A 125 10.91 -5.82 -28.43
CA ILE A 125 10.62 -6.47 -27.14
C ILE A 125 9.19 -6.21 -26.65
N ALA A 126 8.41 -5.38 -27.35
CA ALA A 126 7.05 -5.03 -26.95
C ALA A 126 6.02 -6.10 -27.34
N ASP A 127 5.26 -6.58 -26.35
CA ASP A 127 4.04 -7.36 -26.54
C ASP A 127 2.83 -6.44 -26.66
N ARG A 128 2.45 -6.16 -27.92
CA ARG A 128 1.31 -5.29 -28.25
C ARG A 128 -0.04 -5.94 -27.95
N GLY A 129 -0.08 -7.26 -27.76
CA GLY A 129 -1.29 -7.99 -27.39
C GLY A 129 -1.59 -7.96 -25.89
N ASN A 130 -0.64 -7.50 -25.09
CA ASN A 130 -0.70 -7.52 -23.62
C ASN A 130 -0.56 -6.12 -23.01
N ALA A 131 -1.40 -5.18 -23.43
CA ALA A 131 -1.46 -3.84 -22.85
C ALA A 131 -2.38 -3.80 -21.62
N CYS A 132 -2.11 -2.87 -20.70
CA CYS A 132 -3.01 -2.54 -19.61
C CYS A 132 -4.38 -2.08 -20.16
N THR A 133 -5.48 -2.55 -19.57
CA THR A 133 -6.83 -2.23 -20.04
C THR A 133 -7.40 -0.92 -19.48
N TRP A 134 -6.78 -0.38 -18.44
CA TRP A 134 -7.28 0.79 -17.70
C TRP A 134 -6.32 1.98 -17.73
N ASN A 135 -5.08 1.79 -18.16
CA ASN A 135 -4.09 2.86 -18.37
C ASN A 135 -3.47 2.74 -19.79
N PRO A 136 -3.26 3.86 -20.51
CA PRO A 136 -2.82 3.83 -21.90
C PRO A 136 -1.30 3.85 -22.10
N ASP A 137 -0.48 3.93 -21.04
CA ASP A 137 0.92 4.35 -21.13
C ASP A 137 1.81 3.28 -21.80
N ASN A 138 1.61 2.01 -21.45
CA ASN A 138 2.54 0.93 -21.76
C ASN A 138 1.93 -0.20 -22.62
N PHE A 139 2.78 -0.85 -23.42
CA PHE A 139 2.57 -2.23 -23.85
C PHE A 139 3.22 -3.19 -22.85
N GLY A 140 2.84 -4.46 -22.87
CA GLY A 140 3.58 -5.52 -22.18
C GLY A 140 4.96 -5.74 -22.81
N ILE A 141 5.78 -6.57 -22.16
CA ILE A 141 7.07 -7.01 -22.69
C ILE A 141 6.98 -8.49 -23.08
N ASP A 142 7.44 -8.82 -24.28
CA ASP A 142 7.67 -10.20 -24.70
C ASP A 142 8.96 -10.71 -24.04
N HIS A 143 8.81 -11.45 -22.95
CA HIS A 143 9.93 -12.00 -22.18
C HIS A 143 10.75 -13.05 -22.95
N ALA A 144 10.27 -13.57 -24.08
CA ALA A 144 11.04 -14.44 -24.96
C ALA A 144 11.95 -13.66 -25.92
N ALA A 145 11.71 -12.37 -26.12
CA ALA A 145 12.49 -11.54 -27.02
C ALA A 145 13.92 -11.31 -26.48
N PRO A 146 14.97 -11.45 -27.32
CA PRO A 146 16.33 -11.11 -26.92
C PRO A 146 16.44 -9.65 -26.44
N GLY A 147 16.97 -9.47 -25.23
CA GLY A 147 17.14 -8.16 -24.60
C GLY A 147 15.95 -7.67 -23.76
N ALA A 148 14.85 -8.42 -23.66
CA ALA A 148 13.69 -8.04 -22.83
C ALA A 148 14.06 -7.79 -21.36
N GLN A 149 14.81 -8.71 -20.73
CA GLN A 149 15.28 -8.53 -19.34
C GLN A 149 16.20 -7.30 -19.19
N ALA A 150 16.97 -6.94 -20.21
CA ALA A 150 17.88 -5.79 -20.15
C ALA A 150 17.12 -4.47 -19.98
N TYR A 151 15.88 -4.38 -20.51
CA TYR A 151 15.04 -3.20 -20.29
C TYR A 151 14.71 -3.02 -18.81
N TYR A 152 14.17 -4.05 -18.13
CA TYR A 152 13.90 -3.97 -16.69
C TYR A 152 15.17 -3.81 -15.86
N ASP A 153 16.26 -4.51 -16.20
CA ASP A 153 17.57 -4.31 -15.53
C ASP A 153 18.00 -2.84 -15.61
N SER A 154 17.82 -2.19 -16.77
CA SER A 154 18.18 -0.79 -16.98
C SER A 154 17.27 0.22 -16.27
N GLN A 155 15.98 -0.10 -16.13
CA GLN A 155 15.00 0.74 -15.42
C GLN A 155 15.23 0.67 -13.91
N VAL A 156 15.43 -0.53 -13.37
CA VAL A 156 15.69 -0.68 -11.93
C VAL A 156 17.08 -0.16 -11.55
N ALA A 157 18.10 -0.30 -12.41
CA ALA A 157 19.39 0.34 -12.19
C ALA A 157 19.27 1.88 -12.11
N GLN A 158 18.42 2.49 -12.95
CA GLN A 158 18.13 3.93 -12.87
C GLN A 158 17.53 4.30 -11.51
N PHE A 159 16.60 3.51 -10.98
CA PHE A 159 16.02 3.75 -9.66
C PHE A 159 17.03 3.57 -8.54
N ALA A 160 17.93 2.60 -8.66
CA ALA A 160 19.03 2.41 -7.72
C ALA A 160 19.97 3.63 -7.69
N ASP A 161 20.33 4.16 -8.85
CA ASP A 161 21.15 5.37 -8.99
C ASP A 161 20.47 6.61 -8.39
N TRP A 162 19.14 6.69 -8.46
CA TRP A 162 18.35 7.75 -7.85
C TRP A 162 18.21 7.60 -6.33
N GLY A 163 18.55 6.44 -5.77
CA GLY A 163 18.37 6.17 -4.34
C GLY A 163 16.96 5.70 -3.96
N VAL A 164 16.17 5.17 -4.88
CA VAL A 164 14.85 4.58 -4.56
C VAL A 164 15.00 3.38 -3.62
N ASP A 165 14.15 3.28 -2.60
CA ASP A 165 14.09 2.20 -1.59
C ASP A 165 12.88 1.28 -1.74
N PHE A 166 11.89 1.69 -2.55
CA PHE A 166 10.59 1.06 -2.68
C PHE A 166 10.02 1.27 -4.08
N VAL A 167 9.53 0.21 -4.72
CA VAL A 167 8.82 0.29 -6.01
C VAL A 167 7.45 -0.38 -5.86
N LYS A 168 6.39 0.35 -6.23
CA LYS A 168 5.04 -0.21 -6.45
C LYS A 168 4.88 -0.49 -7.95
N LEU A 169 4.94 -1.75 -8.34
CA LEU A 169 4.74 -2.20 -9.71
C LEU A 169 3.26 -2.55 -9.94
N ASP A 170 2.66 -1.89 -10.92
CA ASP A 170 1.22 -1.94 -11.19
C ASP A 170 0.91 -2.65 -12.52
N ASP A 171 -0.37 -2.98 -12.76
CA ASP A 171 -0.83 -3.81 -13.89
C ASP A 171 -0.24 -5.24 -13.91
N VAL A 172 0.17 -5.77 -12.74
CA VAL A 172 0.76 -7.12 -12.63
C VAL A 172 -0.15 -8.14 -11.97
N LEU A 173 -1.12 -7.69 -11.16
CA LEU A 173 -2.05 -8.58 -10.43
C LEU A 173 -3.50 -8.54 -10.93
N HIS A 174 -3.83 -7.64 -11.88
CA HIS A 174 -5.10 -7.69 -12.59
C HIS A 174 -5.13 -8.94 -13.48
N PRO A 175 -6.19 -9.78 -13.44
CA PRO A 175 -6.22 -11.02 -14.20
C PRO A 175 -6.01 -10.82 -15.72
N PRO A 176 -5.18 -11.66 -16.37
CA PRO A 176 -4.33 -12.69 -15.75
C PRO A 176 -3.11 -12.08 -15.04
N THR A 177 -2.71 -12.68 -13.90
CA THR A 177 -1.48 -12.30 -13.19
C THR A 177 -0.26 -12.40 -14.11
N GLN A 178 0.56 -11.35 -14.13
CA GLN A 178 1.69 -11.18 -15.03
C GLN A 178 2.98 -11.74 -14.41
N SER A 179 2.99 -13.06 -14.18
CA SER A 179 4.07 -13.79 -13.51
C SER A 179 5.47 -13.54 -14.11
N ALA A 180 5.56 -13.46 -15.44
CA ALA A 180 6.84 -13.23 -16.11
C ALA A 180 7.41 -11.84 -15.82
N ASP A 181 6.55 -10.82 -15.81
CA ASP A 181 6.93 -9.44 -15.45
C ASP A 181 7.36 -9.35 -13.99
N ILE A 182 6.59 -9.93 -13.06
CA ILE A 182 6.92 -9.95 -11.62
C ILE A 182 8.30 -10.57 -11.40
N ALA A 183 8.55 -11.76 -11.96
CA ALA A 183 9.83 -12.44 -11.81
C ALA A 183 10.99 -11.69 -12.48
N ALA A 184 10.75 -11.03 -13.62
CA ALA A 184 11.78 -10.23 -14.30
C ALA A 184 12.14 -8.96 -13.53
N TYR A 185 11.16 -8.28 -12.96
CA TYR A 185 11.37 -7.09 -12.14
C TYR A 185 12.11 -7.43 -10.84
N SER A 186 11.72 -8.53 -10.18
CA SER A 186 12.41 -9.08 -9.01
C SER A 186 13.89 -9.37 -9.31
N ARG A 187 14.20 -10.03 -10.45
CA ARG A 187 15.59 -10.26 -10.88
C ARG A 187 16.36 -8.96 -11.16
N ALA A 188 15.70 -7.93 -11.69
CA ALA A 188 16.33 -6.64 -11.94
C ALA A 188 16.69 -5.95 -10.62
N ILE A 189 15.84 -6.05 -9.60
CA ILE A 189 16.12 -5.58 -8.23
C ILE A 189 17.32 -6.34 -7.64
N ASP A 190 17.38 -7.67 -7.74
CA ASP A 190 18.53 -8.46 -7.27
C ASP A 190 19.86 -8.03 -7.90
N ARG A 191 19.82 -7.51 -9.14
CA ARG A 191 21.00 -7.12 -9.91
C ARG A 191 21.43 -5.65 -9.72
N CYS A 192 20.55 -4.78 -9.25
CA CYS A 192 20.81 -3.34 -9.23
C CYS A 192 21.77 -2.90 -8.12
N GLY A 193 22.10 -3.78 -7.17
CA GLY A 193 23.06 -3.50 -6.08
C GLY A 193 22.51 -2.63 -4.95
N ARG A 194 21.21 -2.31 -4.95
CA ARG A 194 20.51 -1.58 -3.89
C ARG A 194 19.30 -2.37 -3.40
N PRO A 195 19.07 -2.49 -2.08
CA PRO A 195 17.82 -3.04 -1.57
C PRO A 195 16.63 -2.15 -1.96
N ILE A 196 15.68 -2.72 -2.70
CA ILE A 196 14.43 -2.07 -3.11
C ILE A 196 13.29 -3.00 -2.72
N VAL A 197 12.36 -2.52 -1.91
CA VAL A 197 11.13 -3.26 -1.59
C VAL A 197 10.21 -3.26 -2.81
N LEU A 198 9.72 -4.43 -3.21
CA LEU A 198 8.77 -4.57 -4.31
C LEU A 198 7.35 -4.79 -3.78
N SER A 199 6.47 -3.86 -4.14
CA SER A 199 5.02 -3.93 -3.95
C SER A 199 4.32 -4.19 -5.29
N LEU A 200 3.30 -5.04 -5.31
CA LEU A 200 2.59 -5.43 -6.54
C LEU A 200 1.12 -4.99 -6.52
N SER A 201 0.63 -4.48 -7.65
CA SER A 201 -0.70 -3.87 -7.82
C SER A 201 -1.30 -4.16 -9.23
N PRO A 202 -2.63 -4.01 -9.43
CA PRO A 202 -3.69 -3.95 -8.43
C PRO A 202 -4.26 -5.35 -8.16
N GLY A 203 -4.79 -5.60 -6.97
CA GLY A 203 -5.18 -6.94 -6.52
C GLY A 203 -6.58 -7.38 -6.93
N LYS A 204 -6.85 -7.78 -8.17
CA LYS A 204 -8.21 -8.18 -8.57
C LYS A 204 -8.40 -9.70 -8.64
N ALA A 205 -9.34 -10.22 -7.85
CA ALA A 205 -9.66 -11.66 -7.79
C ALA A 205 -8.41 -12.56 -7.56
N LEU A 206 -7.47 -12.08 -6.74
CA LEU A 206 -6.18 -12.73 -6.54
C LEU A 206 -6.33 -14.14 -5.94
N SER A 207 -5.75 -15.12 -6.62
CA SER A 207 -5.83 -16.55 -6.25
C SER A 207 -4.60 -16.98 -5.45
N PHE A 208 -4.80 -17.86 -4.45
CA PHE A 208 -3.70 -18.51 -3.73
C PHE A 208 -2.82 -19.41 -4.60
N ALA A 209 -3.26 -19.75 -5.81
CA ALA A 209 -2.40 -20.44 -6.79
C ALA A 209 -1.10 -19.67 -7.06
N HIS A 210 -1.07 -18.34 -6.84
CA HIS A 210 0.10 -17.49 -7.03
C HIS A 210 0.90 -17.25 -5.73
N LEU A 211 0.47 -17.74 -4.57
CA LEU A 211 1.05 -17.37 -3.26
C LEU A 211 2.57 -17.62 -3.17
N ASP A 212 3.02 -18.79 -3.64
CA ASP A 212 4.45 -19.14 -3.58
C ASP A 212 5.30 -18.30 -4.53
N GLU A 213 4.72 -17.87 -5.66
CA GLU A 213 5.37 -16.98 -6.60
C GLU A 213 5.48 -15.57 -6.03
N LEU A 214 4.39 -15.04 -5.47
CA LEU A 214 4.34 -13.73 -4.82
C LEU A 214 5.40 -13.64 -3.72
N ARG A 215 5.44 -14.63 -2.80
CA ARG A 215 6.45 -14.70 -1.73
C ARG A 215 7.89 -14.79 -2.23
N ARG A 216 8.11 -15.38 -3.40
CA ARG A 216 9.46 -15.53 -3.97
C ARG A 216 9.95 -14.23 -4.58
N HIS A 217 9.04 -13.40 -5.09
CA HIS A 217 9.39 -12.30 -5.97
C HIS A 217 9.00 -10.92 -5.44
N SER A 218 8.23 -10.79 -4.37
CA SER A 218 7.90 -9.49 -3.79
C SER A 218 7.71 -9.52 -2.28
N GLU A 219 7.91 -8.37 -1.65
CA GLU A 219 7.68 -8.19 -0.22
C GLU A 219 6.21 -7.96 0.10
N MET A 220 5.44 -7.39 -0.84
CA MET A 220 4.00 -7.17 -0.66
C MET A 220 3.21 -7.22 -1.96
N TRP A 221 1.92 -7.53 -1.86
CA TRP A 221 1.00 -7.63 -3.00
C TRP A 221 -0.43 -7.30 -2.61
N ARG A 222 -1.09 -6.46 -3.41
CA ARG A 222 -2.49 -6.07 -3.20
C ARG A 222 -3.42 -7.29 -3.22
N ILE A 223 -4.29 -7.41 -2.21
CA ILE A 223 -5.32 -8.47 -2.12
C ILE A 223 -6.72 -8.00 -2.54
N SER A 224 -6.85 -6.71 -2.89
CA SER A 224 -8.06 -6.08 -3.40
C SER A 224 -7.76 -5.16 -4.58
N ASP A 225 -8.81 -4.88 -5.37
CA ASP A 225 -8.84 -3.71 -6.24
C ASP A 225 -8.76 -2.43 -5.38
N ASP A 226 -8.71 -1.26 -6.01
CA ASP A 226 -8.46 0.00 -5.29
C ASP A 226 -9.47 0.22 -4.16
N LEU A 227 -8.97 0.39 -2.95
CA LEU A 227 -9.77 0.68 -1.76
C LEU A 227 -10.02 2.19 -1.64
N TRP A 228 -11.25 2.57 -1.30
CA TRP A 228 -11.63 3.95 -1.02
C TRP A 228 -12.40 4.06 0.29
N ASP A 229 -12.69 5.30 0.69
CA ASP A 229 -13.39 5.70 1.91
C ASP A 229 -14.89 5.38 1.87
N ASP A 230 -15.24 4.11 1.69
CA ASP A 230 -16.61 3.60 1.67
C ASP A 230 -16.73 2.36 2.58
N TRP A 231 -17.75 2.33 3.43
CA TRP A 231 -17.97 1.23 4.37
C TRP A 231 -18.15 -0.12 3.68
N SER A 232 -18.78 -0.17 2.50
CA SER A 232 -18.96 -1.43 1.77
C SER A 232 -17.62 -2.01 1.30
N ALA A 233 -16.67 -1.16 0.91
CA ALA A 233 -15.33 -1.57 0.53
C ALA A 233 -14.55 -2.14 1.74
N LEU A 234 -14.69 -1.50 2.91
CA LEU A 234 -14.13 -1.99 4.18
C LEU A 234 -14.77 -3.32 4.61
N LEU A 235 -16.10 -3.45 4.46
CA LEU A 235 -16.84 -4.67 4.76
C LEU A 235 -16.36 -5.86 3.91
N GLU A 236 -16.11 -5.65 2.61
CA GLU A 236 -15.51 -6.67 1.75
C GLU A 236 -14.10 -7.07 2.19
N MET A 237 -13.31 -6.11 2.68
CA MET A 237 -11.94 -6.37 3.13
C MET A 237 -11.88 -7.38 4.27
N PHE A 238 -12.87 -7.44 5.16
CA PHE A 238 -12.91 -8.44 6.23
C PHE A 238 -12.81 -9.89 5.70
N GLN A 239 -13.48 -10.20 4.58
CA GLN A 239 -13.41 -11.54 3.98
C GLN A 239 -12.03 -11.82 3.37
N ARG A 240 -11.42 -10.81 2.75
CA ARG A 240 -10.07 -10.89 2.16
C ARG A 240 -9.03 -11.04 3.28
N ALA A 241 -9.10 -10.22 4.31
CA ALA A 241 -8.23 -10.27 5.48
C ALA A 241 -8.31 -11.65 6.15
N ALA A 242 -9.51 -12.18 6.43
CA ALA A 242 -9.66 -13.49 7.08
C ALA A 242 -9.02 -14.61 6.25
N ARG A 243 -9.10 -14.50 4.92
CA ARG A 243 -8.46 -15.42 3.98
C ARG A 243 -6.94 -15.29 3.99
N TRP A 244 -6.39 -14.07 3.88
CA TRP A 244 -4.96 -13.83 3.66
C TRP A 244 -4.11 -13.74 4.93
N ALA A 245 -4.67 -13.28 6.06
CA ALA A 245 -3.94 -13.07 7.31
C ALA A 245 -3.16 -14.29 7.83
N PRO A 246 -3.68 -15.53 7.75
CA PRO A 246 -2.94 -16.73 8.16
C PRO A 246 -1.69 -17.03 7.31
N HIS A 247 -1.58 -16.42 6.12
CA HIS A 247 -0.48 -16.65 5.18
C HIS A 247 0.60 -15.56 5.22
N GLN A 248 0.42 -14.53 6.04
CA GLN A 248 1.42 -13.48 6.23
C GLN A 248 2.66 -14.04 6.93
N VAL A 249 3.84 -13.75 6.40
CA VAL A 249 5.13 -14.11 7.02
C VAL A 249 6.09 -12.91 6.91
N PRO A 250 7.12 -12.82 7.79
CA PRO A 250 8.10 -11.75 7.70
C PRO A 250 8.68 -11.61 6.29
N GLY A 251 8.50 -10.44 5.68
CA GLY A 251 8.97 -10.14 4.33
C GLY A 251 8.03 -10.58 3.21
N ALA A 252 6.80 -11.02 3.50
CA ALA A 252 5.82 -11.37 2.46
C ALA A 252 4.39 -11.09 2.95
N TRP A 253 3.83 -9.97 2.50
CA TRP A 253 2.61 -9.38 3.05
C TRP A 253 1.51 -9.23 1.99
N GLY A 254 0.36 -9.84 2.23
CA GLY A 254 -0.89 -9.44 1.60
C GLY A 254 -1.26 -8.03 2.02
N ASP A 255 -1.39 -7.15 1.03
CA ASP A 255 -1.62 -5.72 1.19
C ASP A 255 -3.10 -5.40 1.00
N ALA A 256 -3.74 -4.92 2.08
CA ALA A 256 -5.13 -4.46 2.08
C ALA A 256 -5.30 -3.07 1.46
N ASP A 257 -4.27 -2.54 0.80
CA ASP A 257 -4.22 -1.24 0.14
C ASP A 257 -4.02 -0.06 1.11
N MET A 258 -3.88 1.11 0.50
CA MET A 258 -3.71 2.39 1.17
C MET A 258 -4.86 2.72 2.12
N LEU A 259 -4.58 3.63 3.05
CA LEU A 259 -5.50 4.10 4.05
C LEU A 259 -6.16 5.41 3.54
N PRO A 260 -7.41 5.40 3.06
CA PRO A 260 -8.10 6.58 2.53
C PRO A 260 -8.61 7.46 3.68
N LEU A 261 -7.67 7.98 4.48
CA LEU A 261 -7.88 8.74 5.71
C LEU A 261 -7.43 10.20 5.52
N GLY A 262 -7.89 11.10 6.39
CA GLY A 262 -7.53 12.52 6.31
C GLY A 262 -8.14 13.21 5.09
N ARG A 263 -7.44 14.19 4.52
CA ARG A 263 -7.89 14.93 3.31
C ARG A 263 -7.44 14.20 2.04
N ILE A 264 -8.39 13.75 1.23
CA ILE A 264 -8.18 13.00 -0.02
C ILE A 264 -8.94 13.67 -1.18
N GLY A 265 -8.71 13.26 -2.42
CA GLY A 265 -9.46 13.76 -3.58
C GLY A 265 -9.07 15.15 -4.07
N ILE A 266 -7.97 15.73 -3.59
CA ILE A 266 -7.53 17.11 -3.95
C ILE A 266 -7.33 17.23 -5.47
N SER A 267 -6.67 16.25 -6.06
CA SER A 267 -6.54 16.09 -7.51
C SER A 267 -6.47 14.61 -7.91
N ALA A 268 -7.43 13.83 -7.40
CA ALA A 268 -7.42 12.37 -7.54
C ALA A 268 -8.39 11.85 -8.60
N HIS A 269 -8.18 10.58 -8.97
CA HIS A 269 -9.04 9.89 -9.92
C HIS A 269 -10.48 9.68 -9.41
N VAL A 270 -10.66 9.52 -8.09
CA VAL A 270 -11.96 9.20 -7.48
C VAL A 270 -12.45 10.31 -6.56
N GLY A 271 -13.59 10.88 -6.96
CA GLY A 271 -14.31 11.91 -6.21
C GLY A 271 -13.62 13.28 -6.24
N GLU A 272 -14.14 14.18 -5.42
CA GLU A 272 -13.64 15.55 -5.25
C GLU A 272 -12.90 15.70 -3.91
N ASP A 273 -12.25 16.85 -3.73
CA ASP A 273 -11.54 17.24 -2.50
C ASP A 273 -12.46 17.14 -1.28
N ARG A 274 -12.04 16.31 -0.31
CA ARG A 274 -12.83 15.99 0.87
C ARG A 274 -11.97 15.50 2.02
N LEU A 275 -12.52 15.54 3.22
CA LEU A 275 -12.10 14.61 4.27
C LEU A 275 -12.69 13.23 3.98
N SER A 276 -11.96 12.18 4.37
CA SER A 276 -12.43 10.79 4.32
C SER A 276 -13.88 10.69 4.80
N ARG A 277 -14.72 9.99 4.04
CA ARG A 277 -16.12 9.75 4.38
C ARG A 277 -16.29 8.73 5.51
N LEU A 278 -15.22 8.01 5.89
CA LEU A 278 -15.24 7.11 7.03
C LEU A 278 -15.35 7.90 8.33
N THR A 279 -16.34 7.55 9.14
CA THR A 279 -16.46 8.03 10.52
C THR A 279 -15.24 7.62 11.34
N LEU A 280 -14.95 8.33 12.44
CA LEU A 280 -13.80 7.99 13.29
C LEU A 280 -13.86 6.54 13.83
N GLU A 281 -15.06 6.00 14.06
CA GLU A 281 -15.24 4.59 14.44
C GLU A 281 -14.86 3.63 13.30
N GLU A 282 -15.25 3.93 12.06
CA GLU A 282 -14.86 3.13 10.89
C GLU A 282 -13.36 3.22 10.62
N GLN A 283 -12.74 4.38 10.80
CA GLN A 283 -11.29 4.55 10.70
C GLN A 283 -10.54 3.71 11.73
N ARG A 284 -11.04 3.67 12.98
CA ARG A 284 -10.50 2.81 14.04
C ARG A 284 -10.69 1.33 13.71
N THR A 285 -11.85 0.95 13.18
CA THR A 285 -12.13 -0.41 12.70
C THR A 285 -11.16 -0.82 11.59
N MET A 286 -10.93 0.05 10.60
CA MET A 286 -9.99 -0.16 9.51
C MET A 286 -8.56 -0.37 10.03
N LEU A 287 -8.04 0.57 10.82
CA LEU A 287 -6.68 0.46 11.35
C LEU A 287 -6.50 -0.78 12.24
N THR A 288 -7.52 -1.14 13.02
CA THR A 288 -7.50 -2.37 13.83
C THR A 288 -7.42 -3.60 12.93
N LEU A 289 -8.25 -3.70 11.88
CA LEU A 289 -8.22 -4.84 10.97
C LEU A 289 -6.86 -4.92 10.24
N TRP A 290 -6.34 -3.79 9.74
CA TRP A 290 -5.05 -3.75 9.04
C TRP A 290 -3.91 -4.19 9.95
N CYS A 291 -3.88 -3.71 11.19
CA CYS A 291 -2.86 -4.10 12.17
C CYS A 291 -2.97 -5.57 12.56
N MET A 292 -4.19 -6.08 12.78
CA MET A 292 -4.44 -7.49 13.09
C MET A 292 -4.00 -8.40 11.94
N MET A 293 -4.40 -8.10 10.70
CA MET A 293 -3.94 -8.89 9.56
C MET A 293 -2.43 -8.75 9.33
N ARG A 294 -1.81 -7.65 9.78
CA ARG A 294 -0.42 -7.22 9.54
C ARG A 294 -0.20 -6.65 8.13
N SER A 295 -1.22 -5.97 7.59
CA SER A 295 -1.12 -5.29 6.30
C SER A 295 -0.04 -4.20 6.38
N PRO A 296 0.71 -3.95 5.29
CA PRO A 296 1.39 -2.69 5.11
C PRO A 296 0.43 -1.52 5.35
N LEU A 297 0.91 -0.48 6.03
CA LEU A 297 0.15 0.74 6.29
C LEU A 297 0.72 1.85 5.41
N MET A 298 -0.05 2.30 4.42
CA MET A 298 0.30 3.42 3.55
C MET A 298 -0.79 4.48 3.64
N PHE A 299 -0.53 5.61 4.28
CA PHE A 299 -1.50 6.71 4.38
C PHE A 299 -1.72 7.38 3.02
N GLY A 300 -2.96 7.52 2.58
CA GLY A 300 -3.29 8.09 1.27
C GLY A 300 -3.63 9.59 1.28
N GLY A 301 -4.01 10.15 2.44
CA GLY A 301 -4.40 11.55 2.56
C GLY A 301 -3.22 12.53 2.58
N HIS A 302 -3.54 13.80 2.45
CA HIS A 302 -2.60 14.90 2.67
C HIS A 302 -2.33 15.04 4.18
N LEU A 303 -1.15 14.57 4.63
CA LEU A 303 -0.77 14.51 6.04
C LEU A 303 -0.87 15.87 6.76
N PRO A 304 -0.35 17.00 6.21
CA PRO A 304 -0.42 18.29 6.88
C PRO A 304 -1.84 18.80 7.16
N ASP A 305 -2.82 18.42 6.32
CA ASP A 305 -4.22 18.83 6.46
C ASP A 305 -5.08 17.77 7.18
N THR A 306 -4.46 16.71 7.73
CA THR A 306 -5.19 15.64 8.39
C THR A 306 -5.68 16.07 9.77
N PRO A 307 -6.97 15.86 10.11
CA PRO A 307 -7.50 16.15 11.44
C PRO A 307 -6.75 15.45 12.58
N ALA A 308 -6.67 16.11 13.74
CA ALA A 308 -5.90 15.62 14.88
C ALA A 308 -6.38 14.26 15.41
N ASP A 309 -7.69 14.04 15.44
CA ASP A 309 -8.30 12.76 15.87
C ASP A 309 -7.88 11.59 14.96
N THR A 310 -7.78 11.83 13.64
CA THR A 310 -7.28 10.86 12.67
C THR A 310 -5.78 10.59 12.89
N LEU A 311 -4.99 11.65 13.12
CA LEU A 311 -3.55 11.52 13.39
C LEU A 311 -3.25 10.74 14.68
N GLU A 312 -4.06 10.91 15.73
CA GLU A 312 -3.93 10.17 16.98
C GLU A 312 -4.04 8.66 16.76
N LEU A 313 -4.90 8.22 15.83
CA LEU A 313 -5.03 6.79 15.51
C LEU A 313 -3.72 6.19 14.94
N LEU A 314 -2.93 6.99 14.21
CA LEU A 314 -1.67 6.58 13.58
C LEU A 314 -0.49 6.55 14.57
N ARG A 315 -0.66 7.11 15.77
CA ARG A 315 0.37 7.33 16.78
C ARG A 315 0.21 6.42 18.01
N ASN A 316 -0.60 5.37 17.92
CA ASN A 316 -0.82 4.45 19.04
C ASN A 316 0.19 3.28 18.98
N PRO A 317 1.24 3.27 19.83
CA PRO A 317 2.26 2.22 19.80
C PRO A 317 1.73 0.85 20.23
N GLU A 318 0.70 0.79 21.10
CA GLU A 318 0.12 -0.48 21.55
C GLU A 318 -0.64 -1.17 20.42
N VAL A 319 -1.33 -0.41 19.57
CA VAL A 319 -2.01 -0.93 18.37
C VAL A 319 -1.00 -1.31 17.29
N LEU A 320 -0.01 -0.45 17.02
CA LEU A 320 1.01 -0.71 16.00
C LEU A 320 1.88 -1.93 16.33
N ALA A 321 2.03 -2.29 17.61
CA ALA A 321 2.73 -3.50 18.02
C ALA A 321 2.14 -4.79 17.42
N LEU A 322 0.84 -4.80 17.05
CA LEU A 322 0.19 -5.93 16.39
C LEU A 322 0.84 -6.30 15.06
N LEU A 323 1.47 -5.34 14.35
CA LEU A 323 2.18 -5.59 13.10
C LEU A 323 3.34 -6.59 13.27
N SER A 324 3.86 -6.75 14.49
CA SER A 324 4.93 -7.70 14.82
C SER A 324 4.40 -9.09 15.19
N SER A 325 3.08 -9.30 15.21
CA SER A 325 2.48 -10.58 15.59
C SER A 325 2.94 -11.71 14.68
N ARG A 326 3.18 -12.89 15.26
CA ARG A 326 3.57 -14.11 14.49
C ARG A 326 2.37 -14.91 14.02
N SER A 327 1.23 -14.78 14.68
CA SER A 327 0.00 -15.48 14.33
C SER A 327 -1.17 -14.55 14.55
N SER A 328 -1.93 -14.26 13.49
CA SER A 328 -3.23 -13.62 13.59
C SER A 328 -4.25 -14.27 12.67
N ARG A 329 -5.49 -14.39 13.14
CA ARG A 329 -6.60 -14.96 12.40
C ARG A 329 -7.95 -14.51 12.95
N GLU A 330 -8.94 -14.56 12.09
CA GLU A 330 -10.34 -14.60 12.49
C GLU A 330 -10.65 -15.88 13.28
N ILE A 331 -11.44 -15.77 14.35
CA ILE A 331 -11.87 -16.90 15.18
C ILE A 331 -13.38 -17.02 15.31
N VAL A 332 -14.13 -15.92 15.14
CA VAL A 332 -15.60 -15.91 15.13
C VAL A 332 -16.07 -15.01 14.00
N ARG A 333 -17.07 -15.50 13.26
CA ARG A 333 -17.88 -14.72 12.34
C ARG A 333 -19.31 -15.21 12.44
N ASP A 334 -20.17 -14.37 13.00
CA ASP A 334 -21.59 -14.65 13.17
C ASP A 334 -22.40 -13.39 12.90
N HIS A 335 -23.15 -13.37 11.80
CA HIS A 335 -23.85 -12.18 11.30
C HIS A 335 -22.92 -10.95 11.25
N SER A 336 -23.20 -9.93 12.07
CA SER A 336 -22.44 -8.68 12.16
C SER A 336 -21.26 -8.75 13.14
N LEU A 337 -21.15 -9.82 13.94
CA LEU A 337 -20.05 -10.01 14.87
C LEU A 337 -18.87 -10.66 14.17
N VAL A 338 -17.69 -10.04 14.27
CA VAL A 338 -16.43 -10.61 13.84
C VAL A 338 -15.41 -10.48 14.97
N VAL A 339 -14.71 -11.57 15.29
CA VAL A 339 -13.68 -11.59 16.34
C VAL A 339 -12.38 -12.14 15.78
N TRP A 340 -11.30 -11.43 16.05
CA TRP A 340 -9.94 -11.77 15.64
C TRP A 340 -9.03 -11.89 16.83
N THR A 341 -8.02 -12.74 16.71
CA THR A 341 -6.92 -12.83 17.68
C THR A 341 -5.57 -12.62 17.01
N ALA A 342 -4.61 -12.09 17.77
CA ALA A 342 -3.22 -12.02 17.37
C ALA A 342 -2.30 -12.32 18.57
N ASP A 343 -1.20 -13.02 18.32
CA ASP A 343 -0.16 -13.28 19.31
C ASP A 343 0.70 -12.03 19.54
N LEU A 344 0.93 -11.66 20.80
CA LEU A 344 1.85 -10.59 21.21
C LEU A 344 3.07 -11.14 21.98
N GLY A 345 3.31 -12.46 21.93
CA GLY A 345 4.42 -13.13 22.58
C GLY A 345 4.10 -13.55 24.01
N ASP A 346 4.05 -12.59 24.93
CA ASP A 346 3.71 -12.81 26.34
C ASP A 346 2.22 -12.60 26.66
N ALA A 347 1.46 -12.12 25.68
CA ALA A 347 0.05 -11.82 25.78
C ALA A 347 -0.67 -12.12 24.46
N GLN A 348 -1.99 -12.04 24.49
CA GLN A 348 -2.84 -12.21 23.34
C GLN A 348 -3.63 -10.93 23.06
N ALA A 349 -3.65 -10.50 21.81
CA ALA A 349 -4.57 -9.46 21.37
C ALA A 349 -5.89 -10.08 20.90
N CYS A 350 -6.99 -9.39 21.17
CA CYS A 350 -8.31 -9.74 20.69
C CYS A 350 -9.05 -8.51 20.18
N ALA A 351 -9.48 -8.53 18.92
CA ALA A 351 -10.31 -7.49 18.33
C ALA A 351 -11.74 -8.00 18.16
N VAL A 352 -12.70 -7.27 18.72
CA VAL A 352 -14.14 -7.50 18.57
C VAL A 352 -14.70 -6.41 17.68
N PHE A 353 -15.15 -6.78 16.49
CA PHE A 353 -15.74 -5.89 15.50
C PHE A 353 -17.25 -6.08 15.46
N TRP A 354 -17.98 -4.96 15.39
CA TRP A 354 -19.41 -4.96 15.13
C TRP A 354 -19.69 -4.29 13.79
N LEU A 355 -20.12 -5.08 12.81
CA LEU A 355 -20.33 -4.65 11.43
C LEU A 355 -21.78 -4.20 11.15
N GLY A 356 -22.61 -4.09 12.18
CA GLY A 356 -24.01 -3.69 12.05
C GLY A 356 -24.19 -2.17 12.05
N ASP A 357 -25.27 -1.72 11.41
CA ASP A 357 -25.59 -0.29 11.24
C ASP A 357 -26.07 0.41 12.53
N GLU A 358 -26.39 -0.36 13.57
CA GLU A 358 -26.80 0.13 14.89
C GLU A 358 -25.86 -0.39 15.98
N PRO A 359 -25.57 0.37 17.04
CA PRO A 359 -24.65 -0.10 18.07
C PRO A 359 -25.22 -1.29 18.87
N ALA A 360 -24.34 -2.20 19.27
CA ALA A 360 -24.69 -3.44 19.98
C ALA A 360 -24.09 -3.51 21.39
N ASP A 361 -24.84 -4.13 22.29
CA ASP A 361 -24.34 -4.61 23.58
C ASP A 361 -23.94 -6.07 23.43
N LEU A 362 -22.64 -6.33 23.54
CA LEU A 362 -22.06 -7.65 23.43
C LEU A 362 -21.59 -8.11 24.81
N ASP A 363 -21.87 -9.37 25.12
CA ASP A 363 -21.37 -10.01 26.32
C ASP A 363 -20.43 -11.14 25.89
N VAL A 364 -19.12 -10.91 25.98
CA VAL A 364 -18.10 -11.78 25.40
C VAL A 364 -17.37 -12.52 26.51
N HIS A 365 -17.39 -13.85 26.45
CA HIS A 365 -16.66 -14.69 27.39
C HIS A 365 -15.19 -14.78 26.99
N LEU A 366 -14.27 -14.59 27.94
CA LEU A 366 -12.83 -14.51 27.65
C LEU A 366 -12.28 -15.80 27.03
N ALA A 367 -12.81 -16.96 27.42
CA ALA A 367 -12.42 -18.24 26.79
C ALA A 367 -12.73 -18.29 25.28
N ASP A 368 -13.77 -17.61 24.80
CA ASP A 368 -14.10 -17.52 23.37
C ASP A 368 -13.14 -16.57 22.63
N LEU A 369 -12.41 -15.75 23.39
CA LEU A 369 -11.32 -14.89 22.90
C LEU A 369 -9.96 -15.59 22.91
N GLY A 370 -9.92 -16.84 23.39
CA GLY A 370 -8.75 -17.70 23.39
C GLY A 370 -7.90 -17.68 24.66
N GLU A 371 -8.27 -16.88 25.68
CA GLU A 371 -7.63 -16.88 27.00
C GLU A 371 -8.70 -16.86 28.10
N ALA A 372 -8.79 -17.93 28.90
CA ALA A 372 -9.89 -18.10 29.84
C ALA A 372 -9.73 -17.26 31.12
N ARG A 373 -8.50 -16.93 31.52
CA ARG A 373 -8.21 -16.25 32.79
C ARG A 373 -6.98 -15.33 32.66
N PRO A 374 -7.08 -14.24 31.87
CA PRO A 374 -6.02 -13.25 31.83
C PRO A 374 -5.90 -12.54 33.18
N ASP A 375 -4.69 -12.23 33.60
CA ASP A 375 -4.44 -11.45 34.82
C ASP A 375 -4.94 -10.01 34.65
N ARG A 376 -4.86 -9.48 33.42
CA ARG A 376 -5.30 -8.14 33.06
C ARG A 376 -5.95 -8.12 31.66
N VAL A 377 -7.00 -7.31 31.53
CA VAL A 377 -7.61 -6.97 30.24
C VAL A 377 -7.46 -5.46 30.05
N ARG A 378 -6.78 -5.05 28.98
CA ARG A 378 -6.51 -3.64 28.65
C ARG A 378 -7.04 -3.32 27.27
N ASP A 379 -7.82 -2.25 27.13
CA ASP A 379 -8.22 -1.71 25.82
C ASP A 379 -7.04 -0.93 25.22
N LEU A 380 -6.59 -1.34 24.05
CA LEU A 380 -5.40 -0.82 23.39
C LEU A 380 -5.62 0.55 22.75
N TRP A 381 -6.87 0.93 22.45
CA TRP A 381 -7.18 2.24 21.89
C TRP A 381 -7.28 3.30 22.98
N SER A 382 -7.95 3.01 24.10
CA SER A 382 -8.08 3.96 25.21
C SER A 382 -6.91 3.90 26.19
N GLY A 383 -6.14 2.82 26.21
CA GLY A 383 -5.08 2.60 27.19
C GLY A 383 -5.61 2.38 28.61
N THR A 384 -6.85 1.92 28.76
CA THR A 384 -7.51 1.71 30.06
C THR A 384 -7.75 0.23 30.35
N ASP A 385 -7.69 -0.14 31.62
CA ASP A 385 -8.03 -1.51 32.03
C ASP A 385 -9.54 -1.71 32.08
N ILE A 386 -9.97 -2.88 31.63
CA ILE A 386 -11.38 -3.26 31.54
C ILE A 386 -11.69 -4.21 32.68
N GLN A 387 -12.82 -3.96 33.35
CA GLN A 387 -13.31 -4.83 34.41
C GLN A 387 -13.87 -6.13 33.80
N VAL A 388 -13.49 -7.25 34.40
CA VAL A 388 -13.97 -8.58 34.04
C VAL A 388 -14.90 -9.08 35.15
N GLU A 389 -16.13 -9.43 34.79
CA GLU A 389 -17.12 -10.02 35.69
C GLU A 389 -17.44 -11.43 35.20
N ASP A 390 -17.35 -12.44 36.07
CA ASP A 390 -17.67 -13.85 35.74
C ASP A 390 -16.97 -14.38 34.46
N ALA A 391 -15.70 -14.00 34.26
CA ALA A 391 -14.90 -14.30 33.06
C ALA A 391 -15.48 -13.72 31.74
N ARG A 392 -16.27 -12.65 31.84
CA ARG A 392 -16.89 -11.96 30.70
C ARG A 392 -16.56 -10.48 30.70
N VAL A 393 -16.58 -9.92 29.49
CA VAL A 393 -16.47 -8.48 29.27
C VAL A 393 -17.75 -8.02 28.58
N ARG A 394 -18.46 -7.08 29.21
CA ARG A 394 -19.63 -6.41 28.62
C ARG A 394 -19.18 -5.19 27.84
N LEU A 395 -19.54 -5.14 26.57
CA LEU A 395 -19.07 -4.14 25.61
C LEU A 395 -20.26 -3.47 24.94
N ARG A 396 -20.33 -2.14 25.01
CA ARG A 396 -21.10 -1.37 24.03
C ARG A 396 -20.19 -1.06 22.86
N VAL A 397 -20.45 -1.67 21.71
CA VAL A 397 -19.70 -1.43 20.46
C VAL A 397 -20.54 -0.55 19.54
N PRO A 398 -20.04 0.63 19.10
CA PRO A 398 -20.70 1.49 18.12
C PRO A 398 -21.07 0.75 16.83
N ALA A 399 -22.01 1.30 16.07
CA ALA A 399 -22.21 0.88 14.68
C ALA A 399 -20.88 0.97 13.93
N HIS A 400 -20.53 -0.08 13.20
CA HIS A 400 -19.26 -0.21 12.46
C HIS A 400 -18.01 -0.13 13.35
N GLY A 401 -18.16 -0.23 14.67
CA GLY A 401 -17.12 0.01 15.65
C GLY A 401 -16.31 -1.23 15.99
N THR A 402 -15.24 -1.00 16.75
CA THR A 402 -14.35 -2.05 17.24
C THR A 402 -13.97 -1.83 18.70
N ARG A 403 -13.62 -2.92 19.38
CA ARG A 403 -12.89 -2.91 20.64
C ARG A 403 -11.70 -3.85 20.51
N LEU A 404 -10.54 -3.39 20.97
CA LEU A 404 -9.28 -4.12 20.82
C LEU A 404 -8.63 -4.26 22.19
N PHE A 405 -8.42 -5.49 22.61
CA PHE A 405 -7.90 -5.82 23.93
C PHE A 405 -6.54 -6.48 23.86
N ARG A 406 -5.72 -6.25 24.87
CA ARG A 406 -4.61 -7.13 25.26
C ARG A 406 -5.04 -7.93 26.49
N LEU A 407 -4.89 -9.24 26.40
CA LEU A 407 -5.19 -10.25 27.41
C LEU A 407 -3.85 -10.85 27.87
N GLY A 408 -3.47 -10.63 29.14
CA GLY A 408 -2.24 -11.18 29.71
C GLY A 408 -1.85 -10.54 31.02
#